data_AF-A0A922LW84-F1
#
_entry.id   AF-A0A922LW84-F1
#
_cell.length_a   1.000
_cell.length_b   1.000
_cell.length_c   1.000
_cell.angle_alpha   90.00
_cell.angle_beta   90.00
_cell.angle_gamma   90.00
#
_symmetry.space_group_name_H-M   'P 1'
#
loop_
_entity.id
_entity.type
_entity.pdbx_description
1 polymer ?
#
loop_
_entity_poly.entity_id
_entity_poly.type
_entity_poly.pdbx_seq_one_letter_code
_entity_poly.pdbx_strand_id
1 'polypeptide(L)'
;MDPDNGDLYNLLHNPPADLAVERRLVKLTENDEELIKKLYSEYNRQMVLLKRIYSSVAYEFNADQPINDLYHSVLAKVNQSRRSVALQTPKVVLLGYPGAGKHTQAHLLAKKYGLIPVDCGQLILREVANRSSVGNIMKTYVQKNIPDVFFLIQTLIH
;
A
#
# COMPACT_ATOMS: atom_id res chain seq x y z
N MET A 1 2.80 -23.29 -8.72
CA MET A 1 2.49 -22.50 -9.93
C MET A 1 2.65 -23.43 -11.10
N ASP A 2 1.68 -23.46 -12.00
CA ASP A 2 1.81 -24.19 -13.26
C ASP A 2 2.68 -23.37 -14.22
N PRO A 3 3.80 -23.93 -14.73
CA PRO A 3 4.74 -23.21 -15.57
C PRO A 3 4.20 -22.87 -16.96
N ASP A 4 3.15 -23.56 -17.42
CA ASP A 4 2.64 -23.40 -18.79
C ASP A 4 1.63 -22.25 -18.93
N ASN A 5 0.80 -22.04 -17.90
CA ASN A 5 -0.26 -21.02 -17.90
C ASN A 5 -0.09 -19.95 -16.80
N GLY A 6 0.79 -20.17 -15.83
CA GLY A 6 1.02 -19.27 -14.70
C GLY A 6 0.00 -19.39 -13.57
N ASP A 7 -0.91 -20.37 -13.60
CA ASP A 7 -1.97 -20.50 -12.62
C ASP A 7 -1.43 -20.91 -11.22
N LEU A 8 -2.04 -20.31 -10.19
CA LEU A 8 -1.71 -20.52 -8.78
C LEU A 8 -2.69 -21.50 -8.15
N TYR A 9 -2.17 -22.65 -7.74
CA TYR A 9 -2.94 -23.70 -7.08
C TYR A 9 -2.59 -23.76 -5.60
N ASN A 10 -3.63 -23.94 -4.77
CA ASN A 10 -3.49 -24.22 -3.34
C ASN A 10 -4.01 -25.62 -3.09
N LEU A 11 -3.15 -26.57 -2.75
CA LEU A 11 -3.52 -27.98 -2.60
C LEU A 11 -4.63 -28.23 -1.56
N LEU A 12 -4.84 -27.30 -0.61
CA LEU A 12 -5.87 -27.41 0.42
C LEU A 12 -7.22 -26.78 0.03
N HIS A 13 -7.21 -25.72 -0.77
CA HIS A 13 -8.40 -24.90 -1.02
C HIS A 13 -8.76 -24.73 -2.51
N ASN A 14 -7.83 -25.00 -3.42
CA ASN A 14 -8.01 -24.96 -4.86
C ASN A 14 -7.02 -25.93 -5.55
N PRO A 15 -7.21 -27.25 -5.42
CA PRO A 15 -6.35 -28.24 -6.03
C PRO A 15 -6.54 -28.25 -7.56
N PRO A 16 -5.48 -28.60 -8.33
CA PRO A 16 -5.61 -28.77 -9.77
C PRO A 16 -6.59 -29.91 -10.09
N ALA A 17 -7.43 -29.70 -11.10
CA ALA A 17 -8.45 -30.68 -11.50
C ALA A 17 -7.86 -31.95 -12.17
N ASP A 18 -6.61 -31.88 -12.63
CA ASP A 18 -5.93 -32.95 -13.37
C ASP A 18 -4.57 -33.29 -12.74
N LEU A 19 -4.29 -34.58 -12.60
CA LEU A 19 -3.04 -35.14 -12.10
C LEU A 19 -1.84 -34.78 -12.98
N ALA A 20 -2.06 -34.53 -14.28
CA ALA A 20 -1.01 -34.05 -15.18
C ALA A 20 -0.56 -32.62 -14.84
N VAL A 21 -1.51 -31.76 -14.43
CA VAL A 21 -1.24 -30.39 -13.96
C VAL A 21 -0.50 -30.43 -12.63
N GLU A 22 -0.92 -31.29 -11.71
CA GLU A 22 -0.30 -31.45 -10.39
C GLU A 22 1.19 -31.83 -10.49
N ARG A 23 1.54 -32.77 -11.39
CA ARG A 23 2.92 -33.25 -11.56
C ARG A 23 3.89 -32.22 -12.15
N ARG A 24 3.39 -31.20 -12.84
CA ARG A 24 4.20 -30.12 -13.42
C ARG A 24 4.25 -28.85 -12.55
N LEU A 25 3.52 -28.80 -11.43
CA LEU A 25 3.53 -27.64 -10.55
C LEU A 25 4.92 -27.42 -9.97
N VAL A 26 5.44 -26.20 -10.18
CA VAL A 26 6.68 -25.74 -9.55
C VAL A 26 6.31 -25.06 -8.23
N LYS A 27 7.01 -25.43 -7.15
CA LYS A 27 6.95 -24.67 -5.90
C LYS A 27 7.51 -23.29 -6.16
N LEU A 28 6.73 -22.25 -5.89
CA LEU A 28 7.23 -20.88 -5.94
C LEU A 28 8.39 -20.77 -4.95
N THR A 29 9.53 -20.27 -5.43
CA THR A 29 10.69 -19.92 -4.60
C THR A 29 10.36 -18.87 -3.54
N GLU A 30 9.26 -18.13 -3.73
CA GLU A 30 8.69 -17.17 -2.77
C GLU A 30 7.97 -17.82 -1.58
N ASN A 31 7.69 -19.13 -1.65
CA ASN A 31 7.07 -19.90 -0.55
C ASN A 31 8.08 -20.67 0.30
N ASP A 32 9.37 -20.28 0.28
CA ASP A 32 10.36 -20.80 1.22
C ASP A 32 9.99 -20.38 2.64
N GLU A 33 9.82 -21.36 3.53
CA GLU A 33 9.36 -21.16 4.90
C GLU A 33 10.31 -20.24 5.69
N GLU A 34 11.62 -20.32 5.42
CA GLU A 34 12.61 -19.42 6.02
C GLU A 34 12.47 -17.99 5.50
N LEU A 35 12.20 -17.83 4.21
CA LEU A 35 11.98 -16.52 3.58
C LEU A 35 10.69 -15.88 4.09
N ILE A 36 9.59 -16.63 4.17
CA ILE A 36 8.32 -16.16 4.73
C ILE A 36 8.50 -15.73 6.19
N LYS A 37 9.20 -16.53 7.00
CA LYS A 37 9.47 -16.18 8.40
C LYS A 37 10.28 -14.90 8.54
N LYS A 38 11.30 -14.71 7.68
CA LYS A 38 12.09 -13.48 7.62
C LYS A 38 11.24 -12.28 7.19
N LEU A 39 10.46 -12.42 6.12
CA LEU A 39 9.56 -11.37 5.62
C LEU A 39 8.51 -10.98 6.66
N TYR A 40 7.91 -11.95 7.35
CA TYR A 40 6.95 -11.72 8.42
C TYR A 40 7.59 -10.97 9.60
N SER A 41 8.82 -11.33 9.98
CA SER A 41 9.55 -10.64 11.04
C SER A 41 9.86 -9.19 10.70
N GLU A 42 10.22 -8.91 9.45
CA GLU A 42 10.51 -7.56 8.96
C GLU A 42 9.23 -6.72 8.85
N TYR A 43 8.16 -7.32 8.32
CA TYR A 43 6.83 -6.71 8.28
C TYR A 43 6.34 -6.31 9.69
N ASN A 44 6.47 -7.20 10.67
CA ASN A 44 6.07 -6.91 12.05
C ASN A 44 6.85 -5.74 12.65
N ARG A 45 8.17 -5.66 12.41
CA ARG A 45 9.00 -4.52 12.87
C ARG A 45 8.52 -3.20 12.29
N GLN A 46 8.20 -3.16 11.00
CA GLN A 46 7.72 -1.97 10.32
C GLN A 46 6.29 -1.61 10.75
N MET A 47 5.45 -2.62 10.96
CA MET A 47 4.07 -2.45 11.42
C MET A 47 3.98 -1.81 12.80
N VAL A 48 4.92 -2.06 13.71
CA VAL A 48 4.89 -1.43 15.05
C VAL A 48 4.85 0.10 14.96
N LEU A 49 5.68 0.71 14.10
CA LEU A 49 5.71 2.16 13.93
C LEU A 49 4.48 2.69 13.20
N LEU A 50 4.05 2.00 12.14
CA LEU A 50 2.87 2.40 11.36
C LEU A 50 1.58 2.31 12.19
N LYS A 51 1.39 1.23 12.96
CA LYS A 51 0.28 1.09 13.90
C LYS A 51 0.27 2.21 14.94
N ARG A 52 1.45 2.61 15.44
CA ARG A 52 1.55 3.72 16.40
C ARG A 52 1.14 5.05 15.77
N ILE A 53 1.66 5.37 14.58
CA ILE A 53 1.38 6.63 13.86
C ILE A 53 -0.11 6.72 13.47
N TYR A 54 -0.67 5.62 12.96
CA TYR A 54 -2.04 5.58 12.46
C TYR A 54 -3.06 5.04 13.48
N SER A 55 -2.68 4.86 14.74
CA SER A 55 -3.54 4.30 15.79
C SER A 55 -4.91 4.98 15.93
N SER A 56 -5.01 6.27 15.57
CA SER A 56 -6.24 7.06 15.64
C SER A 56 -7.21 6.84 14.47
N VAL A 57 -6.74 6.26 13.36
CA VAL A 57 -7.48 6.11 12.10
C VAL A 57 -7.44 4.70 11.51
N ALA A 58 -6.47 3.87 11.90
CA ALA A 58 -6.31 2.50 11.45
C ALA A 58 -7.29 1.57 12.16
N TYR A 59 -7.80 0.59 11.41
CA TYR A 59 -8.67 -0.46 11.93
C TYR A 59 -8.05 -1.82 11.59
N GLU A 60 -7.95 -2.67 12.59
CA GLU A 60 -7.45 -4.04 12.42
C GLU A 60 -8.64 -5.00 12.35
N PHE A 61 -8.61 -5.90 11.38
CA PHE A 61 -9.62 -6.93 11.19
C PHE A 61 -8.97 -8.29 11.38
N ASN A 62 -9.61 -9.16 12.15
CA ASN A 62 -9.16 -10.53 12.32
C ASN A 62 -9.40 -11.31 11.02
N ALA A 63 -8.37 -11.93 10.46
CA ALA A 63 -8.49 -12.75 9.26
C ALA A 63 -8.63 -14.25 9.55
N ASP A 64 -8.55 -14.68 10.82
CA ASP A 64 -8.74 -16.08 11.27
C ASP A 64 -10.23 -16.48 11.30
N GLN A 65 -11.08 -15.77 10.58
CA GLN A 65 -12.53 -15.97 10.49
C GLN A 65 -12.93 -16.25 9.02
N PRO A 66 -14.12 -16.80 8.76
CA PRO A 66 -14.60 -17.00 7.40
C PRO A 66 -14.55 -15.71 6.57
N ILE A 67 -14.18 -15.83 5.29
CA ILE A 67 -13.98 -14.68 4.38
C ILE A 67 -15.23 -13.79 4.29
N ASN A 68 -16.42 -14.38 4.41
CA ASN A 68 -17.68 -13.66 4.35
C ASN A 68 -17.88 -12.77 5.59
N ASP A 69 -17.49 -13.26 6.78
CA ASP A 69 -17.60 -12.51 8.03
C ASP A 69 -16.57 -11.38 8.11
N LEU A 70 -15.35 -11.63 7.60
CA LEU A 70 -14.34 -10.60 7.40
C LEU A 70 -14.84 -9.51 6.44
N TYR A 71 -15.41 -9.91 5.31
CA TYR A 71 -15.98 -8.98 4.32
C TYR A 71 -17.05 -8.09 4.94
N HIS A 72 -18.00 -8.68 5.68
CA HIS A 72 -19.05 -7.92 6.36
C HIS A 72 -18.50 -6.98 7.44
N SER A 73 -17.49 -7.40 8.19
CA SER A 73 -16.82 -6.57 9.20
C SER A 73 -16.15 -5.33 8.59
N VAL A 74 -15.43 -5.52 7.48
CA VAL A 74 -14.80 -4.43 6.72
C VAL A 74 -15.86 -3.50 6.13
N LEU A 75 -16.88 -4.06 5.49
CA LEU A 75 -17.95 -3.30 4.84
C LEU A 75 -18.73 -2.44 5.84
N ALA A 76 -19.09 -3.03 6.99
CA ALA A 76 -19.76 -2.32 8.08
C ALA A 76 -18.93 -1.13 8.54
N LYS A 77 -17.59 -1.28 8.62
CA LYS A 77 -16.72 -0.21 9.08
C LYS A 77 -16.55 0.92 8.07
N VAL A 78 -16.42 0.59 6.78
CA VAL A 78 -16.37 1.57 5.68
C VAL A 78 -17.67 2.38 5.62
N ASN A 79 -18.81 1.70 5.79
CA ASN A 79 -20.13 2.34 5.77
C ASN A 79 -20.44 3.13 7.05
N GLN A 80 -19.66 2.96 8.12
CA GLN A 80 -19.81 3.68 9.38
C GLN A 80 -19.33 5.14 9.33
N SER A 81 -19.24 5.74 8.14
CA SER A 81 -18.72 7.09 7.90
C SER A 81 -19.10 8.05 9.03
N ARG A 82 -18.07 8.56 9.71
CA ARG A 82 -18.20 9.57 10.76
C ARG A 82 -19.02 10.72 10.19
N ARG A 83 -20.23 10.95 10.71
CA ARG A 83 -20.99 12.18 10.45
C ARG A 83 -20.24 13.36 11.07
N SER A 84 -19.25 13.88 10.37
CA SER A 84 -18.84 15.28 10.50
C SER A 84 -19.45 16.00 9.29
N VAL A 85 -20.31 16.98 9.56
CA VAL A 85 -20.91 17.87 8.55
C VAL A 85 -19.88 18.89 8.04
N ALA A 86 -18.64 18.87 8.52
CA ALA A 86 -17.56 19.61 7.90
C ALA A 86 -17.18 18.91 6.59
N LEU A 87 -17.24 19.64 5.47
CA LEU A 87 -16.65 19.26 4.19
C LEU A 87 -15.16 18.94 4.41
N GLN A 88 -14.85 17.70 4.78
CA GLN A 88 -13.47 17.26 4.83
C GLN A 88 -13.02 17.12 3.39
N THR A 89 -12.13 18.02 2.98
CA THR A 89 -11.41 17.90 1.72
C THR A 89 -10.77 16.52 1.67
N PRO A 90 -11.18 15.64 0.73
CA PRO A 90 -10.61 14.31 0.65
C PRO A 90 -9.11 14.43 0.38
N LYS A 91 -8.30 13.88 1.29
CA LYS A 91 -6.84 13.80 1.15
C LYS A 91 -6.50 12.43 0.62
N VAL A 92 -6.10 12.36 -0.64
CA VAL A 92 -5.72 11.10 -1.30
C VAL A 92 -4.21 11.00 -1.35
N VAL A 93 -3.68 9.83 -0.97
CA VAL A 93 -2.25 9.50 -1.06
C VAL A 93 -2.06 8.37 -2.07
N LEU A 94 -1.21 8.58 -3.07
CA LEU A 94 -0.82 7.52 -4.01
C LEU A 94 0.55 6.92 -3.63
N LEU A 95 0.57 5.60 -3.46
CA LEU A 95 1.74 4.80 -3.08
C LEU A 95 2.02 3.74 -4.15
N GLY A 96 3.29 3.36 -4.33
CA GLY A 96 3.70 2.33 -5.28
C GLY A 96 5.16 2.47 -5.71
N TYR A 97 5.67 1.53 -6.51
CA TYR A 97 7.07 1.51 -6.95
C TYR A 97 7.39 2.63 -7.99
N PRO A 98 8.66 3.05 -8.14
CA PRO A 98 9.05 4.01 -9.18
C PRO A 98 8.62 3.55 -10.58
N GLY A 99 8.04 4.43 -11.38
CA GLY A 99 7.52 4.05 -12.70
C GLY A 99 6.13 3.39 -12.73
N ALA A 100 5.50 3.12 -11.58
CA ALA A 100 4.12 2.59 -11.50
C ALA A 100 3.01 3.56 -12.01
N GLY A 101 3.39 4.69 -12.60
CA GLY A 101 2.44 5.68 -13.13
C GLY A 101 1.74 6.56 -12.08
N LYS A 102 2.23 6.61 -10.83
CA LYS A 102 1.60 7.37 -9.73
C LYS A 102 1.43 8.86 -10.04
N HIS A 103 2.48 9.48 -10.60
CA HIS A 103 2.44 10.89 -11.05
C HIS A 103 1.33 11.12 -12.09
N THR A 104 1.22 10.20 -13.06
CA THR A 104 0.23 10.25 -14.12
C THR A 104 -1.18 10.10 -13.55
N GLN A 105 -1.39 9.12 -12.67
CA GLN A 105 -2.69 8.91 -12.00
C GLN A 105 -3.06 10.10 -11.09
N ALA A 106 -2.09 10.68 -10.37
CA ALA A 106 -2.31 11.88 -9.56
C ALA A 106 -2.79 13.06 -10.41
N HIS A 107 -2.15 13.31 -11.55
CA HIS A 107 -2.55 14.37 -12.48
C HIS A 107 -3.94 14.13 -13.08
N LEU A 108 -4.27 12.90 -13.46
CA LEU A 108 -5.58 12.56 -14.00
C LEU A 108 -6.69 12.74 -12.97
N LEU A 109 -6.47 12.28 -11.73
CA LEU A 109 -7.40 12.47 -10.62
C LEU A 109 -7.56 13.96 -10.26
N ALA A 110 -6.45 14.70 -10.21
CA ALA A 110 -6.46 16.14 -9.97
C ALA A 110 -7.31 16.88 -11.01
N LYS A 111 -7.09 16.60 -12.30
CA LYS A 111 -7.85 17.22 -13.40
C LYS A 111 -9.34 16.84 -13.35
N LYS A 112 -9.66 15.57 -13.09
CA LYS A 112 -11.04 15.07 -13.08
C LYS A 112 -11.86 15.64 -11.92
N TYR A 113 -11.25 15.83 -10.76
CA TYR A 113 -11.95 16.19 -9.53
C TYR A 113 -11.60 17.59 -9.00
N GLY A 114 -10.89 18.41 -9.78
CA GLY A 114 -10.52 19.78 -9.39
C GLY A 114 -9.60 19.84 -8.17
N LEU A 115 -8.66 18.89 -8.07
CA LEU A 115 -7.76 18.77 -6.93
C LEU A 115 -6.38 19.35 -7.26
N ILE A 116 -5.63 19.74 -6.24
CA ILE A 116 -4.23 20.14 -6.37
C ILE A 116 -3.35 18.90 -6.14
N PRO A 117 -2.55 18.48 -7.13
CA PRO A 117 -1.54 17.46 -6.93
C PRO A 117 -0.31 18.07 -6.25
N VAL A 118 0.15 17.43 -5.17
CA VAL A 118 1.35 17.81 -4.43
C VAL A 118 2.35 16.66 -4.50
N ASP A 119 3.51 16.91 -5.12
CA ASP A 119 4.63 15.97 -5.17
C ASP A 119 5.53 16.18 -3.95
N CYS A 120 5.41 15.31 -2.95
CA CYS A 120 6.25 15.39 -1.76
C CYS A 120 7.72 15.11 -2.06
N GLY A 121 8.03 14.25 -3.04
CA GLY A 121 9.39 13.96 -3.46
C GLY A 121 10.10 15.21 -3.98
N GLN A 122 9.43 15.97 -4.86
CA GLN A 122 9.98 17.26 -5.32
C GLN A 122 10.10 18.30 -4.22
N LEU A 123 9.15 18.38 -3.29
CA LEU A 123 9.25 19.30 -2.15
C LEU A 123 10.46 18.97 -1.28
N ILE A 124 10.69 17.69 -0.99
CA ILE A 124 11.86 17.22 -0.23
C ILE A 124 13.15 17.56 -0.98
N LEU A 125 13.22 17.29 -2.29
CA LEU A 125 14.40 17.60 -3.10
C LEU A 125 14.70 19.11 -3.14
N ARG A 126 13.67 19.96 -3.20
CA ARG A 126 13.82 21.42 -3.11
C ARG A 126 14.37 21.86 -1.76
N GLU A 127 13.84 21.32 -0.67
CA GLU A 127 14.32 21.63 0.68
C GLU A 127 15.79 21.21 0.89
N VAL A 128 16.17 20.03 0.36
CA VAL A 128 17.56 19.56 0.35
C VAL A 128 18.46 20.51 -0.46
N ALA A 129 18.01 20.94 -1.64
CA ALA A 129 18.76 21.88 -2.49
C ALA A 129 18.95 23.25 -1.81
N ASN A 130 17.93 23.72 -1.10
CA ASN A 130 17.95 24.98 -0.35
C ASN A 130 18.80 24.93 0.93
N ARG A 131 19.37 23.76 1.28
CA ARG A 131 20.16 23.54 2.51
C ARG A 131 19.42 23.98 3.78
N SER A 132 18.10 23.88 3.79
CA SER A 132 17.30 24.22 4.96
C SER A 132 17.63 23.28 6.12
N SER A 133 17.30 23.68 7.35
CA SER A 133 17.48 22.83 8.54
C SER A 133 16.78 21.48 8.36
N VAL A 134 15.59 21.48 7.75
CA VAL A 134 14.80 20.29 7.41
C VAL A 134 15.44 19.51 6.26
N GLY A 135 15.88 20.20 5.19
CA GLY A 135 16.55 19.58 4.04
C GLY A 135 17.82 18.82 4.42
N ASN A 136 18.62 19.34 5.35
CA ASN A 136 19.84 18.67 5.82
C ASN A 136 19.53 17.35 6.57
N ILE A 137 18.45 17.32 7.37
CA ILE A 137 17.97 16.10 8.03
C ILE A 137 17.46 15.11 6.97
N MET A 138 16.64 15.58 6.03
CA MET A 138 16.06 14.76 4.96
C MET A 138 17.10 14.18 4.00
N LYS A 139 18.24 14.84 3.80
CA LYS A 139 19.31 14.37 2.91
C LYS A 139 19.78 12.95 3.25
N THR A 140 19.94 12.64 4.53
CA THR A 140 20.30 11.30 5.03
C THR A 140 19.23 10.23 4.75
N TYR A 141 17.97 10.63 4.61
CA TYR A 141 16.85 9.76 4.32
C TYR A 141 16.69 9.53 2.81
N VAL A 142 16.86 10.58 1.99
CA VAL A 142 16.85 10.49 0.52
C VAL A 142 17.98 9.58 0.01
N GLN A 143 19.18 9.69 0.59
CA GLN A 143 20.34 8.85 0.21
C GLN A 143 20.16 7.36 0.52
N LYS A 144 19.20 6.98 1.36
CA LYS A 144 18.90 5.58 1.72
C LYS A 144 17.86 4.91 0.82
N ASN A 145 17.50 5.52 -0.33
CA ASN A 145 16.48 5.00 -1.25
C ASN A 145 15.15 4.70 -0.56
N ILE A 146 14.62 5.67 0.18
CA ILE A 146 13.20 5.62 0.56
C ILE A 146 12.41 5.53 -0.74
N PRO A 147 11.41 4.63 -0.85
CA PRO A 147 10.66 4.49 -2.09
C PRO A 147 10.10 5.87 -2.53
N ASP A 148 10.02 6.10 -3.84
CA ASP A 148 9.41 7.32 -4.41
C ASP A 148 7.93 7.37 -4.03
N VAL A 149 7.65 7.94 -2.87
CA VAL A 149 6.38 7.80 -2.20
C VAL A 149 5.82 9.19 -1.92
N PHE A 150 4.51 9.31 -2.08
CA PHE A 150 3.67 10.44 -1.67
C PHE A 150 3.41 11.48 -2.77
N PHE A 151 2.33 11.23 -3.53
CA PHE A 151 1.50 12.30 -4.06
C PHE A 151 0.35 12.54 -3.10
N LEU A 152 0.27 13.75 -2.55
CA LEU A 152 -0.91 14.21 -1.83
C LEU A 152 -1.81 14.94 -2.81
N ILE A 153 -3.08 14.58 -2.85
CA ILE A 153 -4.06 15.29 -3.65
C ILE A 153 -5.06 15.94 -2.70
N GLN A 154 -5.19 17.26 -2.76
CA GLN A 154 -6.06 18.06 -1.89
C GLN A 154 -7.02 18.93 -2.70
N THR A 155 -8.31 18.93 -2.36
CA THR A 155 -9.29 19.85 -2.94
C THR A 155 -9.13 21.25 -2.32
N LEU A 156 -9.14 22.32 -3.14
CA LEU A 156 -9.43 23.66 -2.64
C LEU A 156 -10.94 23.80 -2.50
N ILE A 157 -11.42 24.10 -1.28
CA ILE A 157 -12.77 24.61 -1.09
C ILE A 157 -12.71 26.10 -1.44
N HIS A 158 -13.46 26.52 -2.46
CA HIS A 158 -13.87 27.91 -2.63
C HIS A 158 -15.22 28.11 -1.94
#